data_AF-A0A7W1RSR5-F1
#
_entry.id   AF-A0A7W1RSR5-F1
#
_cell.length_a   1.000
_cell.length_b   1.000
_cell.length_c   1.000
_cell.angle_alpha   90.00
_cell.angle_beta   90.00
_cell.angle_gamma   90.00
#
_symmetry.space_group_name_H-M   'P 1'
#
loop_
_entity.id
_entity.type
_entity.pdbx_description
1 polymer ?
#
loop_
_entity_poly.entity_id
_entity_poly.type
_entity_poly.pdbx_seq_one_letter_code
_entity_poly.pdbx_strand_id
1 'polypeptide(L)'
;MDDEAEAGAVHGAGGEAEEPPAELLGDELLESLMDTNLYSMGAFFSDQHPELVDEVIEWSEAIERDGLRGYADDHDLTVEECFKTLLTGLAVRYYKAVAA
;
A
#
# COMPACT_ATOMS: atom_id res chain seq x y z
N MET A 1 -4.51 16.26 62.47
CA MET A 1 -3.74 17.29 61.76
C MET A 1 -2.32 16.77 61.75
N ASP A 2 -2.00 16.00 60.71
CA ASP A 2 -0.69 15.52 60.25
C ASP A 2 -1.03 15.05 58.81
N ASP A 3 -0.85 15.88 57.78
CA ASP A 3 0.36 16.04 56.98
C ASP A 3 0.80 14.72 56.31
N GLU A 4 0.52 14.60 55.01
CA GLU A 4 1.54 14.27 54.00
C GLU A 4 0.91 14.35 52.59
N ALA A 5 1.43 15.29 51.81
CA ALA A 5 1.18 15.42 50.39
C ALA A 5 2.17 14.52 49.63
N GLU A 6 1.68 13.56 48.85
CA GLU A 6 2.51 12.88 47.85
C GLU A 6 2.29 13.52 46.47
N ALA A 7 3.26 14.35 46.09
CA ALA A 7 3.58 14.61 44.70
C ALA A 7 4.36 13.42 44.15
N GLY A 8 3.98 12.90 42.97
CA GLY A 8 4.65 11.74 42.41
C GLY A 8 4.39 11.56 40.92
N ALA A 9 4.93 12.48 40.13
CA ALA A 9 5.39 12.32 38.75
C ALA A 9 4.70 11.27 37.86
N VAL A 10 3.94 11.81 36.90
CA VAL A 10 3.83 11.35 35.51
C VAL A 10 4.99 10.44 35.08
N HIS A 11 4.74 9.13 34.98
CA HIS A 11 5.64 8.25 34.26
C HIS A 11 5.35 8.42 32.77
N GLY A 12 6.20 9.21 32.12
CA GLY A 12 6.32 9.18 30.68
C GLY A 12 6.79 7.80 30.23
N ALA A 13 6.18 7.32 29.17
CA ALA A 13 6.89 6.53 28.20
C ALA A 13 6.44 7.10 26.85
N GLY A 14 7.22 8.05 26.35
CA GLY A 14 7.29 8.27 24.92
C GLY A 14 7.73 6.93 24.33
N GLY A 15 6.75 6.18 23.81
CA GLY A 15 7.07 5.15 22.85
C GLY A 15 7.62 5.87 21.65
N GLU A 16 8.95 5.83 21.52
CA GLU A 16 9.58 6.04 20.22
C GLU A 16 8.78 5.17 19.25
N ALA A 17 8.13 5.81 18.28
CA ALA A 17 7.47 5.10 17.21
C ALA A 17 8.60 4.41 16.44
N GLU A 18 8.93 3.20 16.88
CA GLU A 18 9.84 2.31 16.20
C GLU A 18 9.23 2.13 14.81
N GLU A 19 9.86 2.74 13.80
CA GLU A 19 9.42 2.58 12.43
C GLU A 19 9.38 1.07 12.17
N PRO A 20 8.18 0.51 11.92
CA PRO A 20 8.07 -0.93 11.76
C PRO A 20 9.00 -1.35 10.63
N PRO A 21 9.73 -2.46 10.78
CA PRO A 21 10.61 -2.93 9.73
C PRO A 21 9.78 -3.06 8.44
N ALA A 22 10.33 -2.62 7.31
CA ALA A 22 9.61 -2.52 6.04
C ALA A 22 8.92 -3.84 5.62
N GLU A 23 9.41 -4.99 6.10
CA GLU A 23 8.79 -6.30 5.93
C GLU A 23 7.45 -6.45 6.68
N LEU A 24 7.34 -5.95 7.92
CA LEU A 24 6.09 -5.95 8.69
C LEU A 24 5.04 -5.00 8.08
N LEU A 25 5.48 -3.84 7.56
CA LEU A 25 4.61 -2.94 6.80
C LEU A 25 4.15 -3.58 5.50
N GLY A 26 5.01 -4.35 4.85
CA GLY A 26 4.68 -5.13 3.66
C GLY A 26 3.56 -6.11 3.94
N ASP A 27 3.65 -6.89 5.02
CA ASP A 27 2.65 -7.90 5.39
C ASP A 27 1.33 -7.28 5.85
N GLU A 28 1.32 -6.24 6.70
CA GLU A 28 0.07 -5.56 7.10
C GLU A 28 -0.59 -4.81 5.93
N LEU A 29 0.21 -4.19 5.06
CA LEU A 29 -0.31 -3.58 3.82
C LEU A 29 -0.88 -4.65 2.91
N LEU A 30 -0.16 -5.76 2.69
CA LEU A 30 -0.62 -6.89 1.89
C LEU A 30 -1.92 -7.49 2.46
N GLU A 31 -2.01 -7.66 3.79
CA GLU A 31 -3.20 -8.15 4.49
C GLU A 31 -4.38 -7.17 4.33
N SER A 32 -4.15 -5.86 4.49
CA SER A 32 -5.16 -4.82 4.25
C SER A 32 -5.63 -4.77 2.78
N LEU A 33 -4.72 -5.04 1.84
CA LEU A 33 -5.01 -5.11 0.41
C LEU A 33 -5.75 -6.40 0.03
N MET A 34 -5.43 -7.53 0.68
CA MET A 34 -6.17 -8.78 0.58
C MET A 34 -7.60 -8.63 1.12
N ASP A 35 -7.77 -7.92 2.24
CA ASP A 35 -9.08 -7.52 2.79
C ASP A 35 -9.83 -6.57 1.83
N THR A 36 -9.11 -5.74 1.08
CA THR A 36 -9.66 -4.86 0.02
C THR A 36 -9.97 -5.65 -1.27
N ASN A 37 -9.69 -6.96 -1.29
CA ASN A 37 -10.05 -7.91 -2.33
C ASN A 37 -9.23 -7.79 -3.63
N LEU A 38 -7.91 -7.56 -3.53
CA LEU A 38 -6.98 -7.53 -4.67
C LEU A 38 -7.13 -8.74 -5.59
N TYR A 39 -7.30 -9.94 -5.04
CA TYR A 39 -7.51 -11.15 -5.84
C TYR A 39 -8.76 -11.02 -6.72
N SER A 40 -9.88 -10.58 -6.14
CA SER A 40 -11.13 -10.40 -6.90
C SER A 40 -11.03 -9.27 -7.91
N MET A 41 -10.31 -8.19 -7.58
CA MET A 41 -10.07 -7.08 -8.50
C MET A 41 -9.18 -7.51 -9.68
N GLY A 42 -8.11 -8.26 -9.41
CA GLY A 42 -7.21 -8.83 -10.42
C GLY A 42 -7.90 -9.87 -11.30
N ALA A 43 -8.71 -10.76 -10.71
CA ALA A 43 -9.52 -11.73 -11.44
C ALA A 43 -10.56 -11.03 -12.34
N PHE A 44 -11.31 -10.07 -11.79
CA PHE A 44 -12.29 -9.29 -12.55
C PHE A 44 -11.66 -8.55 -13.74
N PHE A 45 -10.51 -7.90 -13.51
CA PHE A 45 -9.81 -7.19 -14.57
C PHE A 45 -9.25 -8.15 -15.64
N SER A 46 -8.67 -9.27 -15.21
CA SER A 46 -8.13 -10.31 -16.12
C SER A 46 -9.23 -10.95 -16.98
N ASP A 47 -10.45 -11.09 -16.46
CA ASP A 47 -11.60 -11.63 -17.19
C ASP A 47 -12.22 -10.61 -18.16
N GLN A 48 -12.31 -9.34 -17.75
CA GLN A 48 -13.04 -8.31 -18.50
C GLN A 48 -12.18 -7.57 -19.54
N HIS A 49 -10.89 -7.42 -19.29
CA HIS A 49 -9.95 -6.67 -20.13
C HIS A 49 -8.61 -7.41 -20.29
N PRO A 50 -8.60 -8.65 -20.80
CA PRO A 50 -7.39 -9.46 -20.92
C PRO A 50 -6.32 -8.81 -21.79
N GLU A 51 -6.70 -7.98 -22.76
CA GLU A 51 -5.80 -7.25 -23.64
C GLU A 51 -5.02 -6.12 -22.93
N LEU A 52 -5.57 -5.57 -21.85
CA LEU A 52 -4.96 -4.47 -21.10
C LEU A 52 -4.11 -4.94 -19.93
N VAL A 53 -4.14 -6.24 -19.62
CA VAL A 53 -3.45 -6.83 -18.47
C VAL A 53 -1.95 -6.58 -18.53
N ASP A 54 -1.32 -6.84 -19.68
CA ASP A 54 0.14 -6.70 -19.78
C ASP A 54 0.55 -5.22 -19.81
N GLU A 55 -0.24 -4.35 -20.43
CA GLU A 55 -0.04 -2.89 -20.44
C GLU A 55 -0.16 -2.29 -19.04
N VAL A 56 -1.19 -2.67 -18.28
CA VAL A 56 -1.38 -2.15 -16.92
C VAL A 56 -0.27 -2.60 -15.97
N ILE A 57 0.28 -3.80 -16.18
CA ILE A 57 1.45 -4.29 -15.44
C ILE A 57 2.65 -3.41 -15.76
N GLU A 58 2.94 -3.17 -17.05
CA GLU A 58 4.06 -2.33 -17.47
C GLU A 58 3.95 -0.90 -16.91
N TRP A 59 2.75 -0.30 -16.97
CA TRP A 59 2.52 1.03 -16.37
C TRP A 59 2.69 1.01 -14.85
N SER A 60 2.23 -0.04 -14.17
CA SER A 60 2.42 -0.16 -12.72
C SER A 60 3.90 -0.28 -12.34
N GLU A 61 4.70 -1.02 -13.11
CA GLU A 61 6.14 -1.16 -12.90
C GLU A 61 6.89 0.16 -13.16
N ALA A 62 6.47 0.92 -14.18
CA ALA A 62 7.01 2.25 -14.42
C ALA A 62 6.71 3.20 -13.26
N ILE A 63 5.49 3.18 -12.72
CA ILE A 63 5.09 3.97 -11.55
C ILE A 63 5.89 3.56 -10.29
N GLU A 64 6.18 2.26 -10.10
CA GLU A 64 7.04 1.79 -9.00
C GLU A 64 8.46 2.32 -9.11
N ARG A 65 9.02 2.30 -10.32
CA ARG A 65 10.39 2.76 -10.59
C ARG A 65 10.52 4.28 -10.41
N ASP A 66 9.58 5.03 -10.96
CA ASP A 66 9.66 6.49 -11.04
C ASP A 66 9.04 7.17 -9.81
N GLY A 67 8.25 6.42 -9.04
CA GLY A 67 7.47 6.91 -7.92
C GLY A 67 6.20 7.65 -8.36
N LEU A 68 5.15 7.58 -7.55
CA LEU A 68 3.83 8.13 -7.88
C LEU A 68 3.85 9.60 -8.33
N ARG A 69 4.59 10.46 -7.63
CA ARG A 69 4.67 11.90 -7.98
C ARG A 69 5.51 12.14 -9.23
N GLY A 70 6.66 11.45 -9.37
CA GLY A 70 7.53 11.61 -10.54
C GLY A 70 6.81 11.19 -11.82
N TYR A 71 6.17 10.02 -11.78
CA TYR A 71 5.39 9.54 -12.91
C TYR A 71 4.18 10.44 -13.23
N ALA A 72 3.49 10.94 -12.20
CA ALA A 72 2.37 11.87 -12.39
C ALA A 72 2.81 13.16 -13.10
N ASP A 73 3.93 13.75 -12.66
CA ASP A 73 4.48 14.98 -13.22
C ASP A 73 4.94 14.79 -14.68
N ASP A 74 5.60 13.66 -14.99
CA ASP A 74 6.12 13.36 -16.33
C ASP A 74 5.02 13.06 -17.37
N HIS A 75 3.86 12.57 -16.92
CA HIS A 75 2.76 12.11 -17.77
C HIS A 75 1.51 13.01 -17.74
N ASP A 76 1.55 14.16 -17.04
CA ASP A 76 0.42 15.07 -16.84
C ASP A 76 -0.82 14.36 -16.26
N LEU A 77 -0.58 13.50 -15.27
CA LEU A 77 -1.60 12.74 -14.54
C LEU A 77 -1.70 13.23 -13.10
N THR A 78 -2.80 12.90 -12.43
CA THR A 78 -2.90 13.07 -10.99
C THR A 78 -2.25 11.90 -10.24
N VAL A 79 -1.77 12.17 -9.03
CA VAL A 79 -1.25 11.13 -8.12
C VAL A 79 -2.31 10.05 -7.85
N GLU A 80 -3.59 10.42 -7.81
CA GLU A 80 -4.70 9.48 -7.60
C GLU A 80 -4.86 8.52 -8.80
N GLU A 81 -4.73 9.02 -10.03
CA GLU A 81 -4.75 8.17 -11.24
C GLU A 81 -3.57 7.21 -11.26
N CYS A 82 -2.35 7.70 -10.98
CA CYS A 82 -1.18 6.84 -10.87
C CYS A 82 -1.34 5.77 -9.77
N PHE A 83 -1.94 6.14 -8.63
CA PHE A 83 -2.19 5.20 -7.54
C PHE A 83 -3.19 4.11 -7.95
N LYS A 84 -4.26 4.45 -8.66
CA LYS A 84 -5.23 3.47 -9.18
C LYS A 84 -4.57 2.51 -10.17
N THR A 85 -3.74 3.02 -11.08
CA THR A 85 -3.01 2.17 -12.05
C THR A 85 -2.04 1.23 -11.34
N LEU A 86 -1.27 1.75 -10.37
CA LEU A 86 -0.35 0.96 -9.56
C LEU A 86 -1.09 -0.16 -8.80
N LEU A 87 -2.16 0.18 -8.10
CA LEU A 87 -2.98 -0.77 -7.35
C LEU A 87 -3.57 -1.86 -8.27
N THR A 88 -4.03 -1.47 -9.46
CA THR A 88 -4.58 -2.39 -10.44
C THR A 88 -3.51 -3.36 -10.96
N GLY A 89 -2.33 -2.87 -11.33
CA GLY A 89 -1.23 -3.72 -11.78
C GLY A 89 -0.71 -4.66 -10.70
N LEU A 90 -0.70 -4.23 -9.43
CA LEU A 90 -0.43 -5.10 -8.28
C LEU A 90 -1.49 -6.20 -8.13
N ALA A 91 -2.78 -5.85 -8.22
CA ALA A 91 -3.89 -6.80 -8.16
C ALA A 91 -3.76 -7.90 -9.21
N VAL A 92 -3.44 -7.51 -10.45
CA VAL A 92 -3.29 -8.44 -11.57
C VAL A 92 -2.04 -9.31 -11.44
N ARG A 93 -0.89 -8.74 -11.04
CA ARG A 93 0.34 -9.52 -10.74
C ARG A 93 0.10 -10.54 -9.63
N TYR A 94 -0.58 -10.13 -8.56
CA TYR A 94 -0.97 -11.02 -7.46
C TYR A 94 -1.88 -12.15 -7.95
N TYR A 95 -2.94 -11.82 -8.70
CA TYR A 95 -3.83 -12.83 -9.28
C TYR A 95 -3.07 -13.83 -10.16
N LYS A 96 -2.22 -13.35 -11.08
CA LYS A 96 -1.37 -14.20 -11.93
C LYS A 96 -0.46 -15.13 -11.10
N ALA A 97 0.10 -14.65 -10.00
CA ALA A 97 0.98 -15.44 -9.13
C ALA A 97 0.26 -16.52 -8.34
N VAL A 98 -1.01 -16.30 -7.98
CA VAL A 98 -1.83 -17.24 -7.20
C VAL A 98 -2.60 -18.22 -8.09
N ALA A 99 -3.02 -17.79 -9.29
CA ALA A 99 -3.82 -18.60 -10.21
C ALA A 99 -2.97 -19.52 -11.11
N ALA A 100 -1.65 -19.34 -11.17
CA ALA A 100 -0.69 -20.17 -11.92
C ALA A 100 -0.18 -21.35 -11.09
#